data_AF-A0A4Y2WFR3-F1
#
_entry.id   AF-A0A4Y2WFR3-F1
#
_cell.length_a   1.000
_cell.length_b   1.000
_cell.length_c   1.000
_cell.angle_alpha   90.00
_cell.angle_beta   90.00
_cell.angle_gamma   90.00
#
_symmetry.space_group_name_H-M   'P 1'
#
loop_
_entity.id
_entity.type
_entity.pdbx_description
1 polymer ?
#
loop_
_entity_poly.entity_id
_entity_poly.type
_entity_poly.pdbx_seq_one_letter_code
_entity_poly.pdbx_strand_id
1 'polypeptide(L)'
;MICPIFGSGCDIPKNILPTYGKVIRGVFWHSKKNRSKGTLSTTTFSSSCEEVANKLEDTWKRASIPITDHYSILRKIRSYHGKYRGLLKYYKARKDVENYRKQVETFRKKANAIFDI
;
A
#
# COMPACT_ATOMS: atom_id res chain seq x y z
N MET A 1 -11.46 7.24 -3.00
CA MET A 1 -11.67 6.64 -1.67
C MET A 1 -10.52 7.09 -0.78
N ILE A 2 -10.82 7.74 0.34
CA ILE A 2 -9.83 8.19 1.33
C ILE A 2 -9.54 7.00 2.24
N CYS A 3 -8.27 6.64 2.47
CA CYS A 3 -7.93 5.60 3.46
C CYS A 3 -8.16 6.18 4.86
N PRO A 4 -9.07 5.64 5.69
CA PRO A 4 -9.33 6.22 7.02
C PRO A 4 -8.09 6.18 7.91
N ILE A 5 -7.23 5.18 7.71
CA ILE A 5 -6.01 4.99 8.49
C ILE A 5 -4.85 5.80 7.92
N PHE A 6 -4.74 5.97 6.61
CA PHE A 6 -3.56 6.59 5.97
C PHE A 6 -3.84 7.90 5.22
N GLY A 7 -5.08 8.37 5.13
CA GLY A 7 -5.45 9.56 4.36
C GLY A 7 -5.54 9.31 2.85
N SER A 8 -5.33 10.36 2.05
CA SER A 8 -5.49 10.29 0.59
C SER A 8 -4.41 9.43 -0.08
N GLY A 9 -4.78 8.76 -1.19
CA GLY A 9 -3.84 8.06 -2.05
C GLY A 9 -2.85 9.03 -2.70
N CYS A 10 -1.58 8.64 -2.75
CA CYS A 10 -0.52 9.38 -3.44
C CYS A 10 0.22 8.43 -4.36
N ASP A 11 0.74 8.95 -5.47
CA ASP A 11 1.66 8.19 -6.32
C ASP A 11 2.99 7.94 -5.59
N ILE A 12 3.69 6.89 -6.03
CA ILE A 12 5.01 6.52 -5.53
C ILE A 12 6.06 7.36 -6.27
N PRO A 13 6.84 8.20 -5.57
CA PRO A 13 7.90 8.98 -6.19
C PRO A 13 9.01 8.06 -6.72
N LYS A 14 9.57 8.40 -7.88
CA LYS A 14 10.58 7.58 -8.58
C LYS A 14 11.96 7.57 -7.90
N ASN A 15 12.27 8.61 -7.12
CA ASN A 15 13.63 8.90 -6.62
C ASN A 15 13.75 8.70 -5.10
N ILE A 16 12.73 8.16 -4.45
CA ILE A 16 12.71 7.97 -2.99
C ILE A 16 12.25 6.56 -2.71
N LEU A 17 12.94 5.86 -1.80
CA LEU A 17 12.51 4.56 -1.32
C LEU A 17 11.15 4.70 -0.61
N PRO A 18 10.11 4.04 -1.13
CA PRO A 18 8.79 4.21 -0.56
C PRO A 18 8.67 3.46 0.76
N THR A 19 7.84 4.00 1.65
CA THR A 19 7.46 3.35 2.91
C THR A 19 6.27 2.42 2.71
N TYR A 20 6.02 1.50 3.64
CA TYR A 20 4.83 0.62 3.58
C TYR A 20 3.52 1.41 3.43
N GLY A 21 3.41 2.55 4.12
CA GLY A 21 2.25 3.44 4.00
C GLY A 21 2.12 4.04 2.60
N LYS A 22 3.23 4.44 1.98
CA LYS A 22 3.24 4.98 0.61
C LYS A 22 2.88 3.94 -0.44
N VAL A 23 3.39 2.71 -0.29
CA VAL A 23 3.07 1.58 -1.18
C VAL A 23 1.57 1.32 -1.22
N ILE A 24 0.94 1.19 -0.05
CA ILE A 24 -0.52 0.96 0.03
C ILE A 24 -1.32 2.13 -0.54
N ARG A 25 -0.93 3.37 -0.25
CA ARG A 25 -1.56 4.56 -0.84
C ARG A 25 -1.44 4.57 -2.36
N GLY A 26 -0.29 4.13 -2.90
CA GLY A 26 -0.04 3.97 -4.33
C GLY A 26 -0.99 2.94 -4.95
N VAL A 27 -1.17 1.79 -4.33
CA VAL A 27 -2.11 0.76 -4.81
C VAL A 27 -3.53 1.32 -4.90
N PHE A 28 -3.98 2.06 -3.89
CA PHE A 28 -5.30 2.71 -3.91
C PHE A 28 -5.42 3.82 -4.96
N TRP A 29 -4.35 4.58 -5.19
CA TRP A 29 -4.30 5.60 -6.24
C TRP A 29 -4.47 4.98 -7.63
N HIS A 30 -3.70 3.94 -7.93
CA HIS A 30 -3.76 3.20 -9.19
C HIS A 30 -5.12 2.52 -9.38
N SER A 31 -5.67 1.90 -8.32
CA SER A 31 -7.01 1.31 -8.37
C SER A 31 -8.10 2.35 -8.69
N LYS A 32 -8.01 3.55 -8.11
CA LYS A 32 -8.95 4.66 -8.42
C LYS A 32 -8.79 5.12 -9.87
N LYS A 33 -7.56 5.35 -10.32
CA LYS A 33 -7.24 5.81 -11.68
C LYS A 33 -7.77 4.83 -12.74
N ASN A 34 -7.62 3.53 -12.49
CA ASN A 34 -8.07 2.49 -13.42
C ASN A 34 -9.61 2.38 -13.44
N ARG A 35 -10.28 2.55 -12.28
CA ARG A 35 -11.76 2.64 -12.24
C ARG A 35 -12.32 3.85 -12.99
N SER A 36 -11.66 5.01 -12.92
CA SER A 36 -12.12 6.22 -13.62
C SER A 36 -11.96 6.17 -15.14
N LYS A 37 -11.15 5.24 -15.67
CA LYS A 37 -10.89 5.11 -17.11
C LYS A 37 -11.89 4.20 -17.85
N GLY A 38 -12.91 3.68 -17.17
CA GLY A 38 -13.98 2.89 -17.80
C GLY A 38 -13.54 1.53 -18.37
N THR A 39 -12.33 1.06 -18.06
CA THR A 39 -11.86 -0.27 -18.49
C THR A 39 -12.60 -1.34 -17.69
N LEU A 40 -13.68 -1.86 -18.29
CA LEU A 40 -14.63 -2.78 -17.67
C LEU A 40 -14.08 -4.20 -17.47
N SER A 41 -12.96 -4.57 -18.07
CA SER A 41 -12.38 -5.90 -17.91
C SER A 41 -11.27 -5.89 -16.85
N THR A 42 -11.53 -6.54 -15.71
CA THR A 42 -10.49 -7.05 -14.81
C THR A 42 -9.68 -6.01 -14.02
N THR A 43 -10.32 -4.92 -13.56
CA THR A 43 -9.70 -3.95 -12.62
C THR A 43 -9.56 -4.54 -11.21
N THR A 44 -8.74 -5.56 -11.08
CA THR A 44 -8.52 -6.28 -9.82
C THR A 44 -7.48 -5.52 -9.00
N PHE A 45 -7.62 -5.55 -7.67
CA PHE A 45 -6.57 -5.10 -6.74
C PHE A 45 -5.18 -5.63 -7.12
N SER A 46 -5.12 -6.84 -7.69
CA SER A 46 -3.94 -7.46 -8.27
C SER A 46 -3.23 -6.61 -9.32
N SER A 47 -3.93 -6.07 -10.33
CA SER A 47 -3.31 -5.26 -11.39
C SER A 47 -2.71 -3.96 -10.83
N SER A 48 -3.39 -3.35 -9.84
CA SER A 48 -2.83 -2.20 -9.13
C SER A 48 -1.62 -2.55 -8.25
N CYS A 49 -1.56 -3.77 -7.74
CA CYS A 49 -0.37 -4.26 -7.03
C CYS A 49 0.80 -4.49 -7.99
N GLU A 50 0.54 -5.00 -9.20
CA GLU A 50 1.56 -5.18 -10.22
C GLU A 50 2.15 -3.85 -10.70
N GLU A 51 1.31 -2.85 -11.00
CA GLU A 51 1.80 -1.52 -11.36
C GLU A 51 2.69 -0.90 -10.26
N VAL A 52 2.34 -1.13 -8.99
CA VAL A 52 3.13 -0.67 -7.85
C VAL A 52 4.41 -1.50 -7.68
N ALA A 53 4.36 -2.82 -7.86
CA ALA A 53 5.52 -3.69 -7.80
C ALA A 53 6.55 -3.35 -8.88
N ASN A 54 6.11 -3.11 -10.12
CA ASN A 54 6.98 -2.67 -11.21
C ASN A 54 7.69 -1.35 -10.87
N LYS A 55 6.97 -0.38 -10.30
CA LYS A 55 7.57 0.89 -9.83
C LYS A 55 8.58 0.69 -8.70
N LEU A 56 8.33 -0.25 -7.80
CA LEU A 56 9.25 -0.59 -6.71
C LEU A 56 10.54 -1.18 -7.26
N GLU A 57 10.43 -2.15 -8.17
CA GLU A 57 11.59 -2.74 -8.83
C GLU A 57 12.43 -1.72 -9.56
N ASP A 58 11.80 -0.85 -10.36
CA ASP A 58 12.53 0.21 -11.06
C ASP A 58 13.24 1.16 -10.09
N THR A 59 12.64 1.41 -8.94
CA THR A 59 13.25 2.26 -7.91
C THR A 59 14.44 1.57 -7.25
N TRP A 60 14.33 0.28 -6.96
CA TRP A 60 15.44 -0.51 -6.40
C TRP A 60 16.57 -0.72 -7.40
N LYS A 61 16.25 -0.99 -8.68
CA LYS A 61 17.22 -1.02 -9.79
C LYS A 61 18.03 0.27 -9.85
N ARG A 62 17.34 1.43 -9.83
CA ARG A 62 17.99 2.75 -9.84
C ARG A 62 18.84 3.01 -8.60
N ALA A 63 18.42 2.49 -7.45
CA ALA A 63 19.14 2.62 -6.19
C ALA A 63 20.25 1.57 -6.01
N SER A 64 20.49 0.71 -7.01
CA SER A 64 21.44 -0.42 -6.93
C SER A 64 21.18 -1.36 -5.75
N ILE A 65 19.92 -1.49 -5.33
CA ILE A 65 19.49 -2.41 -4.27
C ILE A 65 19.19 -3.76 -4.91
N PRO A 66 19.72 -4.87 -4.36
CA PRO A 66 19.40 -6.21 -4.84
C PRO A 66 17.88 -6.44 -4.76
N ILE A 67 17.30 -6.75 -5.91
CA ILE A 67 15.85 -6.90 -6.05
C ILE A 67 15.47 -8.25 -5.45
N THR A 68 14.58 -8.25 -4.47
CA THR A 68 13.87 -9.49 -4.11
C THR A 68 12.93 -9.85 -5.26
N ASP A 69 12.82 -11.13 -5.60
CA ASP A 69 11.92 -11.64 -6.64
C ASP A 69 10.54 -10.92 -6.70
N HIS A 70 10.05 -10.63 -7.90
CA HIS A 70 8.80 -9.89 -8.15
C HIS A 70 7.62 -10.47 -7.35
N TYR A 71 7.51 -11.79 -7.27
CA TYR A 71 6.46 -12.46 -6.52
C TYR A 71 6.56 -12.18 -5.02
N SER A 72 7.78 -12.08 -4.49
CA SER A 72 8.01 -11.72 -3.09
C SER A 72 7.55 -10.29 -2.78
N ILE A 73 7.78 -9.35 -3.68
CA ILE A 73 7.28 -7.96 -3.57
C ILE A 73 5.75 -7.97 -3.51
N LEU A 74 5.10 -8.63 -4.47
CA LEU A 74 3.63 -8.76 -4.51
C LEU A 74 3.08 -9.42 -3.24
N ARG A 75 3.72 -10.48 -2.76
CA ARG A 75 3.32 -11.18 -1.52
C ARG A 75 3.41 -10.24 -0.31
N LYS A 76 4.47 -9.44 -0.19
CA LYS A 76 4.64 -8.43 0.87
C LYS A 76 3.54 -7.36 0.79
N ILE A 77 3.26 -6.83 -0.40
CA ILE A 77 2.17 -5.85 -0.62
C ILE A 77 0.81 -6.43 -0.19
N ARG A 78 0.48 -7.63 -0.66
CA ARG A 78 -0.80 -8.30 -0.37
C ARG A 78 -0.95 -8.61 1.12
N SER A 79 0.11 -9.12 1.77
CA SER A 79 0.13 -9.39 3.20
C SER A 79 -0.11 -8.11 4.02
N TYR A 80 0.59 -7.03 3.68
CA TYR A 80 0.43 -5.75 4.37
C TYR A 80 -0.95 -5.13 4.13
N HIS A 81 -1.49 -5.24 2.92
CA HIS A 81 -2.88 -4.86 2.64
C HIS A 81 -3.90 -5.70 3.44
N GLY A 82 -3.64 -6.99 3.64
CA GLY A 82 -4.45 -7.85 4.50
C GLY A 82 -4.52 -7.33 5.95
N LYS A 83 -3.37 -6.94 6.52
CA LYS A 83 -3.29 -6.32 7.85
C LYS A 83 -4.09 -5.01 7.91
N TYR A 84 -3.95 -4.17 6.89
CA TYR A 84 -4.74 -2.93 6.76
C TYR A 84 -6.25 -3.22 6.71
N ARG A 85 -6.69 -4.20 5.93
CA ARG A 85 -8.11 -4.58 5.81
C ARG A 85 -8.66 -5.12 7.12
N GLY A 86 -7.87 -5.91 7.84
CA GLY A 86 -8.22 -6.41 9.17
C GLY A 86 -8.49 -5.28 10.16
N LEU A 87 -7.63 -4.25 10.17
CA LEU A 87 -7.86 -3.04 10.96
C LEU A 87 -9.11 -2.30 10.49
N LEU A 88 -9.25 -2.08 9.18
CA LEU A 88 -10.37 -1.33 8.60
C LEU A 88 -11.74 -1.95 8.94
N LYS A 89 -11.82 -3.29 9.01
CA LYS A 89 -13.07 -4.03 9.33
C LYS A 89 -13.71 -3.55 10.63
N TYR A 90 -12.92 -3.26 11.65
CA TYR A 90 -13.41 -2.85 12.97
C TYR A 90 -13.36 -1.33 13.20
N TYR A 91 -12.85 -0.57 12.22
CA TYR A 91 -12.57 0.85 12.37
C TYR A 91 -13.82 1.66 12.76
N LYS A 92 -14.93 1.48 12.04
CA LYS A 92 -16.16 2.23 12.32
C LYS A 92 -16.72 1.97 13.72
N ALA A 93 -16.62 0.73 14.20
CA ALA A 93 -17.23 0.30 15.46
C ALA A 93 -16.31 0.52 16.68
N ARG A 94 -14.99 0.55 16.49
CA ARG A 94 -14.01 0.57 17.59
C ARG A 94 -13.06 1.75 17.57
N LYS A 95 -13.22 2.73 16.66
CA LYS A 95 -12.31 3.90 16.53
C LYS A 95 -12.03 4.63 17.85
N ASP A 96 -13.02 4.69 18.75
CA ASP A 96 -12.94 5.42 20.01
C ASP A 96 -12.47 4.52 21.19
N VAL A 97 -12.32 3.21 20.96
CA VAL A 97 -11.81 2.27 21.97
C VAL A 97 -10.30 2.46 22.09
N GLU A 98 -9.80 2.76 23.28
CA GLU A 98 -8.41 3.13 23.50
C GLU A 98 -7.41 2.06 22.99
N ASN A 99 -7.66 0.79 23.28
CA ASN A 99 -6.80 -0.30 22.83
C ASN A 99 -6.74 -0.39 21.28
N TYR A 100 -7.89 -0.18 20.62
CA TYR A 100 -7.94 -0.14 19.16
C TYR A 100 -7.22 1.09 18.60
N ARG A 101 -7.36 2.27 19.24
CA ARG A 101 -6.61 3.48 18.87
C ARG A 101 -5.09 3.24 18.95
N LYS A 102 -4.60 2.62 20.03
CA LYS A 102 -3.18 2.24 20.21
C LYS A 102 -2.70 1.28 19.11
N GLN A 103 -3.53 0.30 18.72
CA GLN A 103 -3.21 -0.61 17.61
C GLN A 103 -3.11 0.12 16.26
N VAL A 104 -4.05 1.02 15.97
CA VAL A 104 -4.04 1.82 14.73
C VAL A 104 -2.83 2.74 14.69
N GLU A 105 -2.47 3.36 15.82
CA GLU A 105 -1.29 4.23 15.91
C GLU A 105 0.02 3.44 15.74
N THR A 106 0.13 2.26 16.37
CA THR A 106 1.27 1.36 16.18
C THR A 106 1.40 0.93 14.72
N PHE A 107 0.29 0.61 14.06
CA PHE A 107 0.27 0.29 12.65
C PHE A 107 0.70 1.49 11.79
N ARG A 108 0.27 2.71 12.12
CA ARG A 108 0.74 3.94 11.46
C ARG A 108 2.24 4.15 11.62
N LYS A 109 2.79 3.95 12.82
CA LYS A 109 4.24 4.07 13.08
C LYS A 109 5.03 3.06 12.25
N LYS A 110 4.60 1.79 12.22
CA LYS A 110 5.20 0.76 11.36
C LYS A 110 5.10 1.08 9.88
N ALA A 111 4.04 1.76 9.45
CA ALA A 111 3.87 2.17 8.06
C ALA A 111 4.88 3.21 7.57
N ASN A 112 5.56 3.92 8.48
CA ASN A 112 6.59 4.90 8.16
C ASN A 112 7.96 4.25 7.90
N ALA A 113 8.12 2.95 8.18
CA ALA A 113 9.33 2.22 7.81
C ALA A 113 9.42 2.07 6.27
N ILE A 114 10.66 2.05 5.77
CA ILE A 114 10.96 1.76 4.37
C ILE A 114 10.36 0.40 4.01
N PHE A 115 9.76 0.30 2.83
CA PHE A 115 9.20 -0.94 2.33
C PHE A 115 10.34 -1.89 1.97
N ASP A 116 10.65 -2.78 2.91
CA ASP A 116 11.38 -4.04 2.79
C ASP A 116 12.54 -4.04 1.76
N ILE A 117 13.68 -3.49 2.21
CA ILE A 117 15.03 -3.85 1.78
C ILE A 117 15.50 -4.99 2.69
#